data_AF-A0A427XLH6-F1
#
_entry.id   AF-A0A427XLH6-F1
#
_cell.length_a   1.000
_cell.length_b   1.000
_cell.length_c   1.000
_cell.angle_alpha   90.00
_cell.angle_beta   90.00
_cell.angle_gamma   90.00
#
_symmetry.space_group_name_H-M   'P 1'
#
loop_
_entity.id
_entity.type
_entity.pdbx_description
1 polymer ?
#
loop_
_entity_poly.entity_id
_entity_poly.type
_entity_poly.pdbx_seq_one_letter_code
_entity_poly.pdbx_strand_id
1 'polypeptide(L)'
;MLSIPLAAIATPSLQAPGPATTLGSAAILGPVTPTAPLRLADACLGIADLPAFTSDSERHQDGSGPRAGSEPGSTPLYQRRRRALIVTGPRAAWHTALEDEDDPWLRNSSDYDVRDRLQRVDMRYCPSARHVRLLLTLLTSTTASLASTAPGAHELPSPPAVIVLYDLLSLLADEHEDGVNDENRAPGQGVDMRPTTIQSDAFATTPASAYLDLIAAARSAATFFGAHLLVLEPRAPDALPIAPAGKGSGGVPPAARERKVPLSDTLRRLLGEVVLIEPKQVEEQVDEEVEYAVVVDGETSGMRRRRCARAEFAMAPEGEVHGAWEWVWV
;
A
#
# COMPACT_ATOMS: atom_id res chain seq x y z
N MET A 1 -11.73 12.72 -11.87
CA MET A 1 -10.71 11.71 -11.49
C MET A 1 -10.61 11.75 -9.97
N LEU A 2 -10.53 10.62 -9.26
CA LEU A 2 -10.42 10.65 -7.80
C LEU A 2 -8.99 11.09 -7.43
N SER A 3 -8.84 11.95 -6.45
CA SER A 3 -7.56 12.51 -6.01
C SER A 3 -7.32 12.07 -4.58
N ILE A 4 -6.42 11.10 -4.35
CA ILE A 4 -6.26 10.46 -3.04
C ILE A 4 -5.30 11.31 -2.19
N PRO A 5 -5.70 11.85 -1.03
CA PRO A 5 -4.84 12.76 -0.27
C PRO A 5 -3.63 12.02 0.29
N LEU A 6 -2.42 12.51 0.02
CA LEU A 6 -1.19 11.96 0.60
C LEU A 6 -1.22 12.04 2.12
N ALA A 7 -1.85 13.08 2.68
CA ALA A 7 -2.05 13.23 4.12
C ALA A 7 -2.68 12.00 4.81
N ALA A 8 -3.36 11.12 4.07
CA ALA A 8 -3.96 9.91 4.65
C ALA A 8 -2.94 8.88 5.16
N ILE A 9 -1.66 8.91 4.77
CA ILE A 9 -0.69 7.89 5.19
C ILE A 9 -0.31 7.98 6.68
N ALA A 10 -0.58 9.11 7.34
CA ALA A 10 -0.29 9.33 8.75
C ALA A 10 -1.40 10.15 9.42
N THR A 11 -1.42 10.17 10.74
CA THR A 11 -2.44 10.91 11.50
C THR A 11 -2.15 12.42 11.40
N PRO A 12 -3.15 13.26 11.06
CA PRO A 12 -2.96 14.71 11.08
C PRO A 12 -2.64 15.18 12.50
N SER A 13 -1.71 16.11 12.65
CA SER A 13 -1.49 16.80 13.92
C SER A 13 -2.21 18.14 13.92
N LEU A 14 -2.43 18.70 15.11
CA LEU A 14 -3.03 20.03 15.26
C LEU A 14 -2.17 21.14 14.63
N GLN A 15 -0.86 20.91 14.50
CA GLN A 15 0.11 21.88 13.98
C GLN A 15 0.40 21.66 12.49
N ALA A 16 0.29 20.42 12.01
CA ALA A 16 0.53 20.03 10.62
C ALA A 16 -0.56 19.03 10.16
N PRO A 17 -1.52 19.43 9.32
CA PRO A 17 -2.55 18.53 8.81
C PRO A 17 -2.02 17.53 7.77
N GLY A 18 -0.75 17.63 7.40
CA GLY A 18 -0.14 16.89 6.29
C GLY A 18 -0.16 17.66 4.97
N PRO A 19 0.52 17.14 3.94
CA PRO A 19 0.58 17.78 2.63
C PRO A 19 -0.81 17.82 1.96
N ALA A 20 -1.13 18.94 1.32
CA ALA A 20 -2.34 19.09 0.52
C ALA A 20 -2.27 18.31 -0.81
N THR A 21 -1.09 17.76 -1.13
CA THR A 21 -0.83 16.97 -2.34
C THR A 21 -1.74 15.77 -2.42
N THR A 22 -2.31 15.57 -3.61
CA THR A 22 -3.16 14.43 -3.91
C THR A 22 -2.50 13.51 -4.91
N LEU A 23 -2.53 12.23 -4.61
CA LEU A 23 -1.99 11.15 -5.40
C LEU A 23 -2.96 10.72 -6.49
N GLY A 24 -2.41 10.59 -7.70
CA GLY A 24 -3.04 9.90 -8.82
C GLY A 24 -2.81 8.39 -8.77
N SER A 25 -2.07 7.87 -9.75
CA SER A 25 -1.37 6.58 -9.58
C SER A 25 0.06 6.90 -9.18
N ALA A 26 0.53 6.34 -8.07
CA ALA A 26 1.77 6.78 -7.44
C ALA A 26 2.49 5.61 -6.74
N ALA A 27 3.80 5.77 -6.54
CA ALA A 27 4.55 4.94 -5.60
C ALA A 27 4.98 5.75 -4.37
N ILE A 28 4.94 5.13 -3.20
CA ILE A 28 5.46 5.65 -1.94
C ILE A 28 6.60 4.73 -1.51
N LEU A 29 7.82 5.26 -1.51
CA LEU A 29 9.03 4.52 -1.19
C LEU A 29 9.61 5.00 0.13
N GLY A 30 9.91 4.05 1.01
CA GLY A 30 10.45 4.33 2.34
C GLY A 30 9.42 4.16 3.46
N PRO A 31 9.82 4.35 4.72
CA PRO A 31 9.09 3.86 5.87
C PRO A 31 7.65 4.41 5.96
N VAL A 32 6.69 3.49 6.01
CA VAL A 32 5.26 3.78 6.23
C VAL A 32 4.66 2.76 7.20
N THR A 33 3.62 3.17 7.92
CA THR A 33 2.83 2.28 8.78
C THR A 33 2.19 1.12 7.98
N PRO A 34 2.09 -0.11 8.53
CA PRO A 34 1.34 -1.21 7.93
C PRO A 34 -0.15 -0.94 7.82
N THR A 35 -0.68 0.10 8.49
CA THR A 35 -2.06 0.57 8.30
C THR A 35 -2.22 1.52 7.10
N ALA A 36 -1.14 2.02 6.50
CA ALA A 36 -1.19 3.01 5.42
C ALA A 36 -2.02 2.54 4.22
N PRO A 37 -1.97 1.27 3.78
CA PRO A 37 -2.86 0.76 2.73
C PRO A 37 -4.35 0.92 3.07
N LEU A 38 -4.74 0.66 4.32
CA LEU A 38 -6.11 0.80 4.80
C LEU A 38 -6.52 2.27 4.88
N ARG A 39 -5.65 3.14 5.40
CA ARG A 39 -5.91 4.58 5.49
C ARG A 39 -6.11 5.22 4.11
N LEU A 40 -5.26 4.88 3.14
CA LEU A 40 -5.39 5.35 1.75
C LEU A 40 -6.66 4.83 1.08
N ALA A 41 -7.02 3.56 1.32
CA ALA A 41 -8.26 2.98 0.84
C ALA A 41 -9.49 3.69 1.44
N ASP A 42 -9.50 3.93 2.76
CA ASP A 42 -10.55 4.67 3.45
C ASP A 42 -10.72 6.08 2.88
N ALA A 43 -9.61 6.81 2.72
CA ALA A 43 -9.62 8.16 2.15
C ALA A 43 -10.16 8.18 0.71
N CYS A 44 -9.73 7.23 -0.13
CA CYS A 44 -10.23 7.10 -1.50
C CYS A 44 -11.75 6.84 -1.52
N LEU A 45 -12.21 5.93 -0.67
CA LEU A 45 -13.63 5.59 -0.54
C LEU A 45 -14.45 6.74 0.03
N GLY A 46 -13.92 7.49 0.99
CA GLY A 46 -14.56 8.68 1.55
C GLY A 46 -14.80 9.75 0.50
N ILE A 47 -13.82 9.99 -0.38
CA ILE A 47 -13.97 10.93 -1.51
C ILE A 47 -14.97 10.39 -2.54
N ALA A 48 -14.96 9.08 -2.79
CA ALA A 48 -15.90 8.42 -3.68
C ALA A 48 -17.37 8.52 -3.21
N ASP A 49 -17.60 8.61 -1.90
CA ASP A 49 -18.92 8.73 -1.31
C ASP A 49 -19.47 10.17 -1.31
N LEU A 50 -18.63 11.18 -1.59
CA LEU A 50 -19.07 12.56 -1.66
C LEU A 50 -20.08 12.74 -2.80
N PRO A 51 -21.20 13.45 -2.56
CA PRO A 51 -22.17 13.72 -3.61
C PRO A 51 -21.49 14.53 -4.72
N ALA A 52 -21.84 14.25 -5.98
CA ALA A 52 -21.38 15.08 -7.08
C ALA A 52 -21.92 16.50 -6.87
N PHE A 53 -21.02 17.48 -6.70
CA PHE A 53 -21.40 18.89 -6.71
C PHE A 53 -21.80 19.24 -8.13
N THR A 54 -23.09 19.10 -8.45
CA THR A 54 -23.66 19.72 -9.64
C THR A 54 -23.69 21.21 -9.37
N SER A 55 -22.87 21.99 -10.07
CA SER A 55 -23.01 23.44 -10.11
C SER A 55 -24.46 23.77 -10.47
N ASP A 56 -25.15 24.55 -9.63
CA ASP A 56 -26.55 25.00 -9.79
C ASP A 56 -26.83 25.80 -11.09
N SER A 57 -25.88 25.86 -12.02
CA SER A 57 -25.95 26.57 -13.30
C SER A 57 -26.96 25.99 -14.29
N GLU A 58 -27.53 24.80 -14.05
CA GLU A 58 -28.61 24.24 -14.88
C GLU A 58 -30.03 24.52 -14.32
N ARG A 59 -30.18 25.28 -13.22
CA ARG A 59 -31.51 25.63 -12.68
C ARG A 59 -32.14 26.91 -13.27
N HIS A 60 -31.50 27.54 -14.25
CA HIS A 60 -32.05 28.71 -14.95
C HIS A 60 -32.02 28.55 -16.47
N GLN A 61 -32.67 27.50 -16.98
CA GLN A 61 -33.32 27.58 -18.28
C GLN A 61 -34.59 26.73 -18.27
N ASP A 62 -35.68 27.39 -18.66
CA ASP A 62 -37.01 26.87 -18.97
C ASP A 62 -37.98 26.60 -17.81
N GLY A 63 -38.79 27.63 -17.55
CA GLY A 63 -40.03 27.50 -16.82
C GLY A 63 -41.02 26.58 -17.55
N SER A 64 -41.45 25.52 -16.88
CA SER A 64 -42.81 24.98 -17.02
C SER A 64 -43.15 23.99 -15.89
N GLY A 65 -44.02 24.41 -14.99
CA GLY A 65 -44.95 23.53 -14.26
C GLY A 65 -44.49 22.93 -12.92
N PRO A 66 -45.33 22.93 -11.87
CA PRO A 66 -45.08 22.19 -10.65
C PRO A 66 -45.44 20.71 -10.87
N ARG A 67 -44.45 19.85 -11.08
CA ARG A 67 -44.62 18.41 -10.89
C ARG A 67 -44.24 18.05 -9.46
N ALA A 68 -45.27 17.78 -8.66
CA ALA A 68 -45.13 17.07 -7.39
C ALA A 68 -44.43 15.72 -7.62
N GLY A 69 -43.37 15.45 -6.87
CA GLY A 69 -42.79 14.10 -6.79
C GLY A 69 -41.26 13.98 -6.78
N SER A 70 -40.48 15.06 -6.76
CA SER A 70 -39.03 14.95 -6.54
C SER A 70 -38.74 14.78 -5.05
N GLU A 71 -38.62 13.51 -4.63
CA GLU A 71 -38.13 13.14 -3.30
C GLU A 71 -36.77 13.80 -3.02
N PRO A 72 -36.60 14.48 -1.87
CA PRO A 72 -35.31 14.97 -1.42
C PRO A 72 -34.55 13.81 -0.79
N GLY A 73 -33.84 13.01 -1.59
CA GLY A 73 -33.07 11.90 -1.02
C GLY A 73 -32.29 11.00 -1.96
N SER A 74 -32.51 11.03 -3.29
CA SER A 74 -31.79 10.14 -4.19
C SER A 74 -30.44 10.71 -4.62
N THR A 75 -29.45 10.69 -3.73
CA THR A 75 -28.09 10.42 -4.23
C THR A 75 -28.16 9.09 -4.97
N PRO A 76 -27.69 8.97 -6.23
CA PRO A 76 -27.84 7.72 -6.96
C PRO A 76 -27.13 6.61 -6.17
N LEU A 77 -27.86 5.56 -5.78
CA LEU A 77 -27.36 4.36 -5.09
C LEU A 77 -26.15 3.70 -5.77
N TYR A 78 -25.82 4.14 -6.99
CA TYR A 78 -24.65 3.75 -7.77
C TYR A 78 -23.32 4.34 -7.29
N GLN A 79 -23.29 5.49 -6.59
CA GLN A 79 -22.04 6.05 -6.04
C GLN A 79 -21.52 5.25 -4.84
N ARG A 80 -22.40 4.63 -4.05
CA ARG A 80 -22.06 3.84 -2.84
C ARG A 80 -21.36 2.49 -3.09
N ARG A 81 -21.06 2.11 -4.34
CA ARG A 81 -20.53 0.78 -4.69
C ARG A 81 -19.04 0.70 -5.04
N ARG A 82 -18.32 1.83 -4.93
CA ARG A 82 -16.87 1.81 -5.14
C ARG A 82 -16.21 0.99 -4.04
N ARG A 83 -15.23 0.18 -4.45
CA ARG A 83 -14.45 -0.70 -3.57
C ARG A 83 -12.96 -0.39 -3.70
N ALA A 84 -12.19 -0.78 -2.72
CA ALA A 84 -10.74 -0.78 -2.81
C ALA A 84 -10.23 -2.21 -2.84
N LEU A 85 -9.13 -2.47 -3.54
CA LEU A 85 -8.42 -3.74 -3.51
C LEU A 85 -7.04 -3.51 -2.89
N ILE A 86 -6.71 -4.25 -1.85
CA ILE A 86 -5.35 -4.28 -1.29
C ILE A 86 -4.75 -5.63 -1.59
N VAL A 87 -3.57 -5.65 -2.22
CA VAL A 87 -2.77 -6.85 -2.45
C VAL A 87 -1.49 -6.72 -1.65
N THR A 88 -1.24 -7.70 -0.78
CA THR A 88 -0.04 -7.72 0.07
C THR A 88 0.51 -9.14 0.21
N GLY A 89 1.61 -9.29 0.94
CA GLY A 89 2.28 -10.55 1.19
C GLY A 89 1.51 -11.52 2.09
N PRO A 90 2.20 -12.46 2.76
CA PRO A 90 1.57 -13.44 3.62
C PRO A 90 0.76 -12.78 4.75
N ARG A 91 -0.45 -13.31 5.00
CA ARG A 91 -1.36 -12.79 6.02
C ARG A 91 -0.73 -12.72 7.42
N ALA A 92 0.04 -13.74 7.79
CA ALA A 92 0.69 -13.81 9.10
C ALA A 92 1.67 -12.65 9.29
N ALA A 93 2.54 -12.39 8.30
CA ALA A 93 3.53 -11.31 8.36
C ALA A 93 2.87 -9.93 8.49
N TRP A 94 1.82 -9.65 7.70
CA TRP A 94 1.10 -8.38 7.81
C TRP A 94 0.35 -8.25 9.14
N HIS A 95 -0.25 -9.33 9.64
CA HIS A 95 -0.91 -9.33 10.94
C HIS A 95 0.06 -9.02 12.08
N THR A 96 1.21 -9.68 12.10
CA THR A 96 2.27 -9.40 13.08
C THR A 96 2.74 -7.96 12.99
N ALA A 97 2.96 -7.43 11.78
CA ALA A 97 3.34 -6.02 11.61
C ALA A 97 2.27 -5.05 12.17
N LEU A 98 0.99 -5.34 11.97
CA LEU A 98 -0.11 -4.55 12.54
C LEU A 98 -0.16 -4.63 14.07
N GLU A 99 0.05 -5.81 14.65
CA GLU A 99 0.07 -6.01 16.11
C GLU A 99 1.30 -5.38 16.78
N ASP A 100 2.45 -5.48 16.14
CA ASP A 100 3.70 -4.87 16.60
C ASP A 100 3.57 -3.35 16.65
N GLU A 101 2.94 -2.78 15.62
CA GLU A 101 2.71 -1.34 15.52
C GLU A 101 1.58 -0.85 16.44
N ASP A 102 0.47 -1.58 16.55
CA ASP A 102 -0.71 -1.21 17.34
C ASP A 102 -1.16 0.27 17.14
N ASP A 103 -1.24 0.68 15.88
CA ASP A 103 -1.55 2.05 15.47
C ASP A 103 -2.86 2.57 16.11
N PRO A 104 -2.84 3.71 16.84
CA PRO A 104 -4.04 4.31 17.42
C PRO A 104 -5.20 4.53 16.42
N TRP A 105 -4.92 4.80 15.15
CA TRP A 105 -5.98 4.98 14.15
C TRP A 105 -6.84 3.73 13.99
N LEU A 106 -6.23 2.54 13.98
CA LEU A 106 -6.95 1.28 13.85
C LEU A 106 -7.81 1.03 15.09
N ARG A 107 -7.29 1.34 16.28
CA ARG A 107 -8.00 1.23 17.56
C ARG A 107 -9.18 2.20 17.67
N ASN A 108 -8.96 3.45 17.27
CA ASN A 108 -9.91 4.55 17.40
C ASN A 108 -10.85 4.67 16.18
N SER A 109 -10.77 3.75 15.22
CA SER A 109 -11.64 3.65 14.04
C SER A 109 -13.09 3.23 14.39
N SER A 110 -13.59 3.56 15.58
CA SER A 110 -14.97 3.29 16.00
C SER A 110 -16.00 4.12 15.26
N ASP A 111 -15.57 5.09 14.46
CA ASP A 111 -16.45 5.84 13.56
C ASP A 111 -17.17 4.87 12.61
N TYR A 112 -18.50 4.93 12.63
CA TYR A 112 -19.35 4.07 11.81
C TYR A 112 -19.02 4.23 10.33
N ASP A 113 -18.67 5.44 9.92
CA ASP A 113 -18.36 5.74 8.54
C ASP A 113 -17.07 5.05 8.10
N VAL A 114 -16.02 5.08 8.91
CA VAL A 114 -14.75 4.37 8.61
C VAL A 114 -15.00 2.87 8.51
N ARG A 115 -15.76 2.29 9.45
CA ARG A 115 -16.07 0.84 9.43
C ARG A 115 -16.87 0.43 8.21
N ASP A 116 -17.88 1.20 7.82
CA ASP A 116 -18.67 0.94 6.61
C ASP A 116 -17.79 0.99 5.35
N ARG A 117 -16.89 1.97 5.26
CA ARG A 117 -15.93 2.06 4.15
C ARG A 117 -14.94 0.90 4.14
N LEU A 118 -14.39 0.52 5.29
CA LEU A 118 -13.47 -0.61 5.39
C LEU A 118 -14.10 -1.95 4.99
N GLN A 119 -15.41 -2.14 5.16
CA GLN A 119 -16.12 -3.33 4.64
C GLN A 119 -16.11 -3.42 3.10
N ARG A 120 -15.84 -2.31 2.40
CA ARG A 120 -15.69 -2.24 0.94
C ARG A 120 -14.24 -2.39 0.49
N VAL A 121 -13.31 -2.63 1.40
CA VAL A 121 -11.92 -2.98 1.11
C VAL A 121 -11.82 -4.50 0.97
N ASP A 122 -11.48 -4.97 -0.22
CA ASP A 122 -11.14 -6.37 -0.48
C ASP A 122 -9.63 -6.55 -0.28
N MET A 123 -9.23 -7.46 0.59
CA MET A 123 -7.83 -7.73 0.90
C MET A 123 -7.42 -9.11 0.40
N ARG A 124 -6.36 -9.15 -0.41
CA ARG A 124 -5.82 -10.37 -1.01
C ARG A 124 -4.39 -10.57 -0.54
N TYR A 125 -4.19 -11.63 0.23
CA TYR A 125 -2.89 -12.06 0.73
C TYR A 125 -2.26 -13.03 -0.26
N CYS A 126 -1.09 -12.68 -0.77
CA CYS A 126 -0.34 -13.50 -1.70
C CYS A 126 0.92 -14.01 -1.01
N PRO A 127 1.14 -15.34 -0.94
CA PRO A 127 2.32 -15.87 -0.27
C PRO A 127 3.62 -15.67 -1.06
N SER A 128 3.54 -15.33 -2.35
CA SER A 128 4.71 -15.15 -3.21
C SER A 128 4.42 -14.21 -4.38
N ALA A 129 5.46 -13.70 -5.05
CA ALA A 129 5.32 -12.80 -6.19
C ALA A 129 4.62 -13.49 -7.39
N ARG A 130 4.82 -14.79 -7.56
CA ARG A 130 4.09 -15.60 -8.57
C ARG A 130 2.59 -15.59 -8.33
N HIS A 131 2.16 -15.64 -7.07
CA HIS A 131 0.75 -15.59 -6.70
C HIS A 131 0.13 -14.22 -6.99
N VAL A 132 0.88 -13.13 -6.75
CA VAL A 132 0.45 -11.78 -7.13
C VAL A 132 0.26 -11.69 -8.64
N ARG A 133 1.22 -12.17 -9.43
CA ARG A 133 1.13 -12.17 -10.90
C ARG A 133 -0.08 -12.98 -11.40
N LEU A 134 -0.30 -14.16 -10.83
CA LEU A 134 -1.46 -14.99 -11.16
C LEU A 134 -2.76 -14.26 -10.83
N LEU A 135 -2.89 -13.67 -9.63
CA LEU A 135 -4.06 -12.91 -9.23
C LEU A 135 -4.35 -11.76 -10.20
N LEU A 136 -3.35 -10.93 -10.51
CA LEU A 136 -3.50 -9.80 -11.44
C LEU A 136 -3.89 -10.25 -12.85
N THR A 137 -3.34 -11.37 -13.31
CA THR A 137 -3.68 -11.97 -14.60
C THR A 137 -5.12 -12.50 -14.60
N LEU A 138 -5.54 -13.19 -13.54
CA LEU A 138 -6.90 -13.69 -13.41
C LEU A 138 -7.90 -12.52 -13.41
N LEU A 139 -7.63 -11.49 -12.59
CA LEU A 139 -8.47 -10.28 -12.49
C LEU A 139 -8.67 -9.57 -13.83
N THR A 140 -7.64 -9.54 -14.68
CA THR A 140 -7.70 -8.91 -16.01
C THR A 140 -8.31 -9.82 -17.09
N SER A 141 -8.29 -11.14 -16.88
CA SER A 141 -8.86 -12.12 -17.81
C SER A 141 -10.36 -12.33 -17.64
N THR A 142 -10.91 -12.04 -16.45
CA THR A 142 -12.35 -12.15 -16.12
C THR A 142 -13.20 -11.05 -16.74
N THR A 143 -13.21 -10.97 -18.07
CA THR A 143 -14.15 -10.15 -18.85
C THR A 143 -15.51 -10.83 -19.07
N ALA A 144 -15.61 -12.15 -18.82
CA ALA A 144 -16.73 -12.97 -19.31
C ALA A 144 -17.70 -13.52 -18.24
N SER A 145 -17.45 -13.34 -16.94
CA SER A 145 -18.21 -14.03 -15.88
C SER A 145 -19.36 -13.19 -15.30
N LEU A 146 -20.07 -12.42 -16.13
CA LEU A 146 -21.34 -11.81 -15.73
C LEU A 146 -22.50 -12.82 -15.68
N ALA A 147 -22.25 -14.09 -16.01
CA ALA A 147 -23.23 -15.17 -16.08
C ALA A 147 -23.06 -16.26 -15.00
N SER A 148 -22.03 -16.21 -14.15
CA SER A 148 -21.85 -17.18 -13.07
C SER A 148 -22.66 -16.77 -11.85
N THR A 149 -23.53 -17.66 -11.37
CA THR A 149 -24.36 -17.46 -10.16
C THR A 149 -23.56 -17.50 -8.85
N ALA A 150 -22.28 -17.89 -8.91
CA ALA A 150 -21.36 -17.84 -7.79
C ALA A 150 -20.04 -17.21 -8.24
N PRO A 151 -19.59 -16.11 -7.62
CA PRO A 151 -18.34 -15.51 -7.99
C PRO A 151 -17.19 -16.46 -7.66
N GLY A 152 -16.29 -16.66 -8.63
CA GLY A 152 -15.06 -17.40 -8.40
C GLY A 152 -14.23 -16.74 -7.30
N ALA A 153 -13.40 -17.50 -6.57
CA ALA A 153 -12.60 -16.96 -5.47
C ALA A 153 -11.68 -15.79 -5.89
N HIS A 154 -11.36 -15.65 -7.19
CA HIS A 154 -10.53 -14.58 -7.75
C HIS A 154 -11.36 -13.41 -8.30
N GLU A 155 -12.69 -13.55 -8.39
CA GLU A 155 -13.56 -12.52 -8.93
C GLU A 155 -13.83 -11.45 -7.87
N LEU A 156 -13.88 -10.19 -8.32
CA LEU A 156 -14.25 -9.07 -7.49
C LEU A 156 -15.74 -8.81 -7.63
N PRO A 157 -16.46 -8.53 -6.53
CA PRO A 157 -17.90 -8.26 -6.58
C PRO A 157 -18.24 -6.96 -7.31
N SER A 158 -17.29 -6.02 -7.41
CA SER A 158 -17.38 -4.83 -8.24
C SER A 158 -15.98 -4.35 -8.63
N PRO A 159 -15.81 -3.58 -9.72
CA PRO A 159 -14.52 -3.04 -10.09
C PRO A 159 -13.99 -2.10 -8.99
N PRO A 160 -12.72 -2.23 -8.58
CA PRO A 160 -12.12 -1.37 -7.56
C PRO A 160 -11.90 0.03 -8.12
N ALA A 161 -12.05 1.05 -7.27
CA ALA A 161 -11.68 2.43 -7.58
C ALA A 161 -10.19 2.69 -7.33
N VAL A 162 -9.58 1.92 -6.43
CA VAL A 162 -8.15 1.95 -6.12
C VAL A 162 -7.62 0.53 -5.89
N ILE A 163 -6.44 0.26 -6.41
CA ILE A 163 -5.64 -0.93 -6.15
C ILE A 163 -4.40 -0.47 -5.39
N VAL A 164 -4.21 -1.01 -4.19
CA VAL A 164 -3.04 -0.74 -3.34
C VAL A 164 -2.18 -1.99 -3.29
N LEU A 165 -0.93 -1.88 -3.72
CA LEU A 165 0.09 -2.90 -3.57
C LEU A 165 0.93 -2.55 -2.34
N TYR A 166 1.04 -3.46 -1.38
CA TYR A 166 1.81 -3.21 -0.16
C TYR A 166 2.93 -4.23 -0.01
N ASP A 167 4.16 -3.71 -0.01
CA ASP A 167 5.41 -4.39 0.33
C ASP A 167 5.69 -5.62 -0.54
N LEU A 168 5.63 -5.43 -1.87
CA LEU A 168 5.79 -6.53 -2.82
C LEU A 168 7.25 -6.82 -3.11
N LEU A 169 8.17 -5.90 -2.84
CA LEU A 169 9.60 -6.18 -2.94
C LEU A 169 10.02 -7.28 -1.97
N SER A 170 9.46 -7.29 -0.77
CA SER A 170 9.76 -8.30 0.25
C SER A 170 9.42 -9.71 -0.24
N LEU A 171 8.32 -9.87 -0.99
CA LEU A 171 7.96 -11.16 -1.62
C LEU A 171 9.01 -11.68 -2.61
N LEU A 172 9.75 -10.79 -3.26
CA LEU A 172 10.78 -11.16 -4.23
C LEU A 172 12.11 -11.50 -3.55
N ALA A 173 12.40 -10.85 -2.42
CA ALA A 173 13.55 -11.15 -1.59
C ALA A 173 13.41 -12.56 -0.96
N ASP A 174 12.25 -12.86 -0.38
CA ASP A 174 11.99 -14.13 0.31
C ASP A 174 12.06 -15.36 -0.65
N GLU A 175 11.58 -15.22 -1.89
CA GLU A 175 11.66 -16.30 -2.91
C GLU A 175 13.11 -16.76 -3.21
N HIS A 176 14.12 -15.93 -2.90
CA HIS A 176 15.53 -16.27 -3.12
C HIS A 176 16.23 -16.85 -1.89
N GLU A 177 15.68 -16.67 -0.69
CA GLU A 177 16.22 -17.28 0.54
C GLU A 177 15.80 -18.76 0.66
N ASP A 178 14.57 -19.08 0.24
CA ASP A 178 14.06 -20.46 0.26
C ASP A 178 14.72 -21.40 -0.76
N GLY A 179 15.46 -20.88 -1.73
CA GLY A 179 16.30 -21.68 -2.63
C GLY A 179 17.48 -22.38 -1.94
N VAL A 180 17.70 -22.13 -0.64
CA VAL A 180 18.75 -22.76 0.19
C VAL A 180 18.15 -23.74 1.22
N ASN A 181 16.84 -23.79 1.36
CA ASN A 181 16.17 -24.76 2.24
C ASN A 181 15.88 -26.06 1.48
N ASP A 182 16.91 -26.91 1.44
CA ASP A 182 16.81 -28.34 1.10
C ASP A 182 15.65 -28.97 1.90
N GLU A 183 14.60 -29.42 1.21
CA GLU A 183 13.40 -30.06 1.76
C GLU A 183 13.71 -31.32 2.60
N ASN A 184 14.99 -31.71 2.73
CA ASN A 184 15.48 -32.81 3.55
C ASN A 184 16.06 -32.42 4.92
N ARG A 185 15.91 -31.18 5.39
CA ARG A 185 16.42 -30.82 6.73
C ARG A 185 15.49 -31.35 7.83
N ALA A 186 15.99 -32.28 8.63
CA ALA A 186 15.25 -32.92 9.74
C ALA A 186 14.65 -31.87 10.72
N PRO A 187 13.48 -32.15 11.30
CA PRO A 187 12.80 -31.20 12.19
C PRO A 187 13.55 -31.15 13.52
N GLY A 188 14.38 -30.13 13.70
CA GLY A 188 15.14 -29.99 14.93
C GLY A 188 16.15 -28.87 14.89
N GLN A 189 15.68 -27.64 15.04
CA GLN A 189 16.30 -26.59 15.86
C GLN A 189 15.41 -25.35 15.80
N GLY A 190 15.06 -24.82 16.98
CA GLY A 190 14.18 -23.67 17.13
C GLY A 190 14.65 -22.51 16.27
N VAL A 191 13.75 -22.00 15.44
CA VAL A 191 13.96 -20.76 14.72
C VAL A 191 13.88 -19.66 15.77
N ASP A 192 15.05 -19.15 16.19
CA ASP A 192 15.15 -17.90 16.92
C ASP A 192 14.54 -16.81 16.01
N MET A 193 13.29 -16.44 16.28
CA MET A 193 12.65 -15.25 15.72
C MET A 193 13.30 -14.02 16.36
N ARG A 194 14.49 -13.64 15.89
CA ARG A 194 15.02 -12.30 16.13
C ARG A 194 14.56 -11.39 14.97
N PRO A 195 14.12 -10.15 15.26
CA PRO A 195 13.81 -9.19 14.22
C PRO A 195 15.13 -8.79 13.54
N THR A 196 15.41 -9.39 12.39
CA THR A 196 16.53 -8.99 11.55
C THR A 196 16.28 -7.59 11.05
N THR A 197 17.09 -6.65 11.51
CA THR A 197 17.33 -5.37 10.85
C THR A 197 17.52 -5.65 9.36
N ILE A 198 16.63 -5.15 8.53
CA ILE A 198 16.57 -5.48 7.11
C ILE A 198 17.73 -4.76 6.44
N GLN A 199 18.84 -5.47 6.35
CA GLN A 199 20.04 -5.00 5.68
C GLN A 199 19.76 -4.95 4.17
N SER A 200 20.28 -3.92 3.52
CA SER A 200 20.22 -3.66 2.07
C SER A 200 20.60 -4.86 1.18
N ASP A 201 21.21 -5.89 1.76
CA ASP A 201 21.61 -7.12 1.09
C ASP A 201 20.45 -8.05 0.73
N ALA A 202 19.29 -7.95 1.39
CA ALA A 202 18.12 -8.80 1.12
C ALA A 202 17.61 -8.67 -0.34
N PHE A 203 17.82 -7.51 -0.96
CA PHE A 203 17.37 -7.23 -2.33
C PHE A 203 18.49 -7.36 -3.38
N ALA A 204 19.70 -7.77 -2.98
CA ALA A 204 20.85 -7.87 -3.88
C ALA A 204 20.68 -8.95 -4.97
N THR A 205 19.80 -9.93 -4.72
CA THR A 205 19.47 -11.01 -5.65
C THR A 205 18.21 -10.72 -6.46
N THR A 206 17.35 -9.79 -6.03
CA THR A 206 16.08 -9.46 -6.69
C THR A 206 16.32 -8.65 -7.96
N PRO A 207 16.12 -9.23 -9.16
CA PRO A 207 16.32 -8.48 -10.38
C PRO A 207 15.23 -7.43 -10.56
N ALA A 208 15.62 -6.23 -10.98
CA ALA A 208 14.72 -5.12 -11.26
C ALA A 208 13.58 -5.52 -12.22
N SER A 209 13.88 -6.34 -13.23
CA SER A 209 12.87 -6.82 -14.17
C SER A 209 11.73 -7.57 -13.49
N ALA A 210 12.01 -8.43 -12.50
CA ALA A 210 10.97 -9.21 -11.83
C ALA A 210 9.96 -8.31 -11.09
N TYR A 211 10.47 -7.27 -10.42
CA TYR A 211 9.63 -6.28 -9.76
C TYR A 211 8.85 -5.43 -10.77
N LEU A 212 9.53 -4.92 -11.81
CA LEU A 212 8.89 -4.05 -12.81
C LEU A 212 7.82 -4.78 -13.63
N ASP A 213 8.00 -6.06 -13.94
CA ASP A 213 6.98 -6.89 -14.57
C ASP A 213 5.72 -6.98 -13.71
N LEU A 214 5.88 -7.08 -12.38
CA LEU A 214 4.77 -7.14 -11.45
C LEU A 214 4.03 -5.80 -11.40
N ILE A 215 4.76 -4.67 -11.34
CA ILE A 215 4.17 -3.33 -11.38
C ILE A 215 3.48 -3.07 -12.72
N ALA A 216 4.05 -3.53 -13.83
CA ALA A 216 3.44 -3.43 -15.15
C ALA A 216 2.13 -4.22 -15.22
N ALA A 217 2.10 -5.46 -14.70
CA ALA A 217 0.89 -6.26 -14.61
C ALA A 217 -0.20 -5.58 -13.75
N ALA A 218 0.20 -4.99 -12.62
CA ALA A 218 -0.72 -4.27 -11.75
C ALA A 218 -1.26 -3.00 -12.42
N ARG A 219 -0.43 -2.28 -13.18
CA ARG A 219 -0.85 -1.12 -13.97
C ARG A 219 -1.84 -1.52 -15.06
N SER A 220 -1.61 -2.64 -15.74
CA SER A 220 -2.57 -3.20 -16.70
C SER A 220 -3.90 -3.54 -16.04
N ALA A 221 -3.88 -4.13 -14.84
CA ALA A 221 -5.09 -4.38 -14.05
C ALA A 221 -5.81 -3.09 -13.63
N ALA A 222 -5.08 -2.10 -13.12
CA ALA A 222 -5.66 -0.81 -12.77
C ALA A 222 -6.30 -0.12 -13.98
N THR A 223 -5.61 -0.15 -15.13
CA THR A 223 -6.14 0.40 -16.40
C THR A 223 -7.40 -0.33 -16.85
N PHE A 224 -7.42 -1.66 -16.74
CA PHE A 224 -8.59 -2.48 -17.08
C PHE A 224 -9.83 -2.10 -16.25
N PHE A 225 -9.65 -1.83 -14.96
CA PHE A 225 -10.74 -1.41 -14.07
C PHE A 225 -11.04 0.09 -14.09
N GLY A 226 -10.20 0.91 -14.73
CA GLY A 226 -10.24 2.37 -14.58
C GLY A 226 -9.95 2.83 -13.14
N ALA A 227 -9.12 2.06 -12.42
CA ALA A 227 -8.75 2.28 -11.03
C ALA A 227 -7.44 3.09 -10.90
N HIS A 228 -7.25 3.72 -9.74
CA HIS A 228 -5.96 4.25 -9.33
C HIS A 228 -5.04 3.12 -8.86
N LEU A 229 -3.74 3.20 -9.15
CA LEU A 229 -2.73 2.26 -8.64
C LEU A 229 -1.81 2.96 -7.64
N LEU A 230 -1.80 2.49 -6.40
CA LEU A 230 -0.87 2.93 -5.36
C LEU A 230 0.08 1.78 -5.03
N VAL A 231 1.38 2.07 -4.99
CA VAL A 231 2.43 1.10 -4.65
C VAL A 231 3.16 1.59 -3.41
N LEU A 232 3.12 0.85 -2.32
CA LEU A 232 3.75 1.20 -1.05
C LEU A 232 4.86 0.21 -0.77
N GLU A 233 6.11 0.67 -0.79
CA GLU A 233 7.28 -0.15 -0.49
C GLU A 233 8.00 0.40 0.74
N PRO A 234 7.60 -0.03 1.96
CA PRO A 234 8.15 0.48 3.22
C PRO A 234 9.65 0.23 3.37
N ARG A 235 10.16 -0.77 2.64
CA ARG A 235 11.51 -1.31 2.74
C ARG A 235 12.28 -1.22 1.41
N ALA A 236 11.82 -0.36 0.49
CA ALA A 236 12.42 -0.22 -0.83
C ALA A 236 13.91 0.17 -0.73
N PRO A 237 14.82 -0.53 -1.45
CA PRO A 237 16.17 -0.04 -1.67
C PRO A 237 16.15 1.10 -2.70
N ASP A 238 17.17 1.96 -2.66
CA ASP A 238 17.31 3.08 -3.63
C ASP A 238 17.36 2.60 -5.09
N ALA A 239 17.96 1.44 -5.31
CA ALA A 239 18.15 0.87 -6.63
C ALA A 239 18.16 -0.66 -6.61
N LEU A 240 17.59 -1.27 -7.66
CA LEU A 240 17.56 -2.71 -7.86
C LEU A 240 18.59 -3.15 -8.91
N PRO A 241 19.23 -4.31 -8.78
CA PRO A 241 20.18 -4.81 -9.77
C PRO A 241 19.47 -5.18 -11.08
N ILE A 242 20.08 -4.92 -12.24
CA ILE A 242 19.52 -5.31 -13.55
C ILE A 242 19.46 -6.84 -13.70
N ALA A 243 20.52 -7.52 -13.24
CA ALA A 243 20.62 -8.97 -13.25
C ALA A 243 20.87 -9.45 -11.82
N PRO A 244 20.35 -10.63 -11.42
CA PRO A 244 20.58 -11.14 -10.08
C PRO A 244 22.09 -11.31 -9.85
N ALA A 245 22.58 -11.01 -8.64
CA ALA A 245 23.97 -11.24 -8.29
C ALA A 245 24.29 -12.74 -8.38
N GLY A 246 24.88 -13.18 -9.50
CA GLY A 246 25.20 -14.58 -9.74
C GLY A 246 26.27 -15.08 -8.77
N LYS A 247 25.92 -16.02 -7.89
CA LYS A 247 26.89 -16.85 -7.15
C LYS A 247 27.46 -17.89 -8.13
N GLY A 248 28.46 -17.52 -8.94
CA GLY A 248 29.03 -18.46 -9.91
C GLY A 248 30.34 -18.01 -10.55
N SER A 249 31.34 -18.87 -10.46
CA SER A 249 32.72 -18.83 -10.98
C SER A 249 32.84 -18.83 -12.52
N GLY A 250 31.92 -18.18 -13.22
CA GLY A 250 31.94 -18.01 -14.68
C GLY A 250 32.25 -16.56 -15.03
N GLY A 251 33.25 -16.36 -15.90
CA GLY A 251 33.89 -15.08 -16.24
C GLY A 251 33.00 -14.03 -16.91
N VAL A 252 31.94 -13.58 -16.23
CA VAL A 252 31.24 -12.34 -16.56
C VAL A 252 32.05 -11.18 -15.95
N PRO A 253 32.46 -10.18 -16.75
CA PRO A 253 33.29 -9.08 -16.26
C PRO A 253 32.56 -8.28 -15.16
N PRO A 254 33.26 -7.83 -14.10
CA PRO A 254 32.69 -7.19 -12.93
C PRO A 254 31.87 -5.93 -13.25
N ALA A 255 32.23 -5.20 -14.33
CA ALA A 255 31.54 -3.98 -14.77
C ALA A 255 30.08 -4.18 -15.24
N ALA A 256 29.66 -5.41 -15.56
CA ALA A 256 28.27 -5.73 -15.88
C ALA A 256 27.45 -6.18 -14.65
N ARG A 257 28.12 -6.49 -13.53
CA ARG A 257 27.50 -7.01 -12.30
C ARG A 257 26.98 -5.91 -11.36
N GLU A 258 27.37 -4.66 -11.58
CA GLU A 258 27.05 -3.52 -10.70
C GLU A 258 26.00 -2.55 -11.28
N ARG A 259 25.43 -2.85 -12.46
CA ARG A 259 24.41 -1.98 -13.02
C ARG A 259 23.13 -2.10 -12.20
N LYS A 260 22.86 -1.07 -11.41
CA LYS A 260 21.63 -0.88 -10.66
C LYS A 260 20.73 0.11 -11.36
N VAL A 261 19.43 -0.08 -11.23
CA VAL A 261 18.40 0.81 -11.75
C VAL A 261 17.78 1.55 -10.58
N PRO A 262 17.85 2.89 -10.56
CA PRO A 262 17.18 3.69 -9.53
C PRO A 262 15.68 3.38 -9.53
N LEU A 263 15.18 2.96 -8.37
CA LEU A 263 13.82 2.47 -8.24
C LEU A 263 12.82 3.62 -8.39
N SER A 264 13.12 4.75 -7.74
CA SER A 264 12.32 5.98 -7.79
C SER A 264 12.14 6.49 -9.22
N ASP A 265 13.21 6.61 -10.00
CA ASP A 265 13.13 7.08 -11.39
C ASP A 265 12.31 6.14 -12.28
N THR A 266 12.43 4.83 -12.04
CA THR A 266 11.74 3.84 -12.85
C THR A 266 10.25 3.80 -12.54
N LEU A 267 9.88 3.86 -11.26
CA LEU A 267 8.49 3.95 -10.84
C LEU A 267 7.86 5.28 -11.26
N ARG A 268 8.62 6.39 -11.22
CA ARG A 268 8.16 7.69 -11.74
C ARG A 268 7.83 7.61 -13.22
N ARG A 269 8.63 6.92 -14.03
CA ARG A 269 8.33 6.70 -15.45
C ARG A 269 7.09 5.82 -15.68
N LEU A 270 6.82 4.85 -14.79
CA LEU A 270 5.71 3.91 -14.94
C LEU A 270 4.37 4.44 -14.41
N LEU A 271 4.41 5.15 -13.29
CA LEU A 271 3.22 5.58 -12.54
C LEU A 271 2.98 7.09 -12.66
N GLY A 272 4.01 7.88 -12.95
CA GLY A 272 3.98 9.34 -13.04
C GLY A 272 4.50 10.00 -11.77
N GLU A 273 3.98 9.58 -10.62
CA GLU A 273 4.26 10.21 -9.33
C GLU A 273 5.01 9.26 -8.36
N VAL A 274 6.00 9.78 -7.65
CA VAL A 274 6.74 9.05 -6.62
C VAL A 274 6.95 9.95 -5.41
N VAL A 275 6.53 9.44 -4.25
CA VAL A 275 6.76 10.01 -2.93
C VAL A 275 7.93 9.27 -2.30
N LEU A 276 8.93 10.02 -1.82
CA LEU A 276 10.06 9.47 -1.08
C LEU A 276 9.92 9.81 0.40
N ILE A 277 10.13 8.83 1.27
CA ILE A 277 10.10 8.99 2.72
C ILE A 277 11.46 8.59 3.26
N GLU A 278 12.23 9.58 3.70
CA GLU A 278 13.61 9.39 4.12
C GLU A 278 13.77 9.74 5.59
N PRO A 279 14.51 8.96 6.40
CA PRO A 279 14.77 9.33 7.79
C PRO A 279 15.58 10.63 7.84
N LYS A 280 15.14 11.60 8.64
CA LYS A 280 15.97 12.77 8.94
C LYS A 280 17.13 12.32 9.82
N GLN A 281 18.37 12.51 9.37
CA GLN A 281 19.54 12.29 10.21
C GLN A 281 19.57 13.38 11.29
N VAL A 282 19.21 13.02 12.52
CA VAL A 282 19.34 13.88 13.70
C VAL A 282 20.45 13.28 14.57
N GLU A 283 21.43 14.12 14.97
CA GLU A 283 22.62 13.69 15.74
C GLU A 283 22.29 13.11 17.13
N GLU A 284 21.10 13.42 17.68
CA GLU A 284 20.54 12.80 18.88
C GLU A 284 19.16 12.21 18.54
N GLN A 285 19.13 10.97 18.04
CA GLN A 285 17.89 10.19 18.04
C GLN A 285 17.61 9.72 19.46
N VAL A 286 16.50 10.18 20.03
CA VAL A 286 15.92 9.55 21.21
C VAL A 286 15.28 8.25 20.73
N ASP A 287 15.58 7.11 21.36
CA ASP A 287 15.08 5.78 21.00
C ASP A 287 13.54 5.66 20.88
N GLU A 288 12.80 6.69 21.27
CA GLU A 288 11.34 6.74 21.32
C GLU A 288 10.70 7.51 20.14
N GLU A 289 11.48 8.24 19.33
CA GLU A 289 10.95 9.11 18.27
C GLU A 289 11.88 9.21 17.06
N VAL A 290 11.33 8.99 15.86
CA VAL A 290 12.06 9.09 14.59
C VAL A 290 11.32 10.04 13.66
N GLU A 291 12.03 11.05 13.14
CA GLU A 291 11.50 11.94 12.12
C GLU A 291 11.89 11.50 10.70
N TYR A 292 10.99 11.75 9.77
CA TYR A 292 11.11 11.47 8.35
C TYR A 292 10.80 12.74 7.55
N ALA A 293 11.49 12.89 6.43
CA ALA A 293 11.19 13.85 5.39
C ALA A 293 10.37 13.15 4.30
N VAL A 294 9.19 13.68 4.00
CA VAL A 294 8.32 13.22 2.91
C VAL A 294 8.50 14.17 1.74
N VAL A 295 9.13 13.69 0.67
CA VAL A 295 9.49 14.49 -0.51
C VAL A 295 8.59 14.14 -1.68
N VAL A 296 7.91 15.15 -2.24
CA VAL A 296 7.06 15.03 -3.43
C VAL A 296 7.34 16.20 -4.36
N ASP A 297 7.80 15.93 -5.58
CA ASP A 297 8.09 16.95 -6.60
C ASP A 297 8.95 18.14 -6.11
N GLY A 298 9.84 17.88 -5.14
CA GLY A 298 10.73 18.87 -4.54
C GLY A 298 10.14 19.60 -3.32
N GLU A 299 8.85 19.45 -3.05
CA GLU A 299 8.24 19.88 -1.79
C GLU A 299 8.54 18.86 -0.69
N THR A 300 8.85 19.34 0.52
CA THR A 300 9.19 18.49 1.65
C THR A 300 8.22 18.76 2.80
N SER A 301 7.60 17.70 3.31
CA SER A 301 6.78 17.70 4.53
C SER A 301 7.42 16.87 5.62
N GLY A 302 7.17 17.19 6.89
CA GLY A 302 7.66 16.42 8.03
C GLY A 302 6.68 15.32 8.42
N MET A 303 7.19 14.12 8.68
CA MET A 303 6.42 13.05 9.30
C MET A 303 7.23 12.48 10.46
N ARG A 304 6.56 11.99 11.49
CA ARG A 304 7.21 11.53 12.72
C ARG A 304 6.56 10.24 13.20
N ARG A 305 7.39 9.25 13.51
CA ARG A 305 6.99 8.02 14.19
C ARG A 305 7.40 8.15 15.66
N ARG A 306 6.44 8.05 16.57
CA ARG A 306 6.69 8.15 18.01
C ARG A 306 6.07 6.98 18.76
N ARG A 307 6.67 6.61 19.89
CA ARG A 307 6.11 5.61 20.79
C ARG A 307 4.82 6.13 21.43
N CYS A 308 3.82 5.26 21.57
CA CYS A 308 2.57 5.56 22.25
C CYS A 308 2.09 4.38 23.12
N ALA A 309 1.05 4.60 23.91
CA ALA A 309 0.47 3.57 24.77
C ALA A 309 -0.18 2.47 23.91
N ARG A 310 0.06 1.19 24.27
CA ARG A 310 -0.66 0.04 23.70
C ARG A 310 -2.11 0.00 24.18
N ALA A 311 -2.97 -0.68 23.42
CA ALA A 311 -4.34 -0.95 23.86
C ALA A 311 -4.34 -1.76 25.17
N GLU A 312 -5.31 -1.48 26.05
CA GLU A 312 -5.47 -2.23 27.32
C GLU A 312 -5.69 -3.74 27.12
N PHE A 313 -6.17 -4.14 25.94
CA PHE A 313 -6.44 -5.52 25.56
C PHE A 313 -5.40 -6.13 24.61
N ALA A 314 -4.35 -5.40 24.25
CA ALA A 314 -3.29 -5.94 23.41
C ALA A 314 -2.52 -7.00 24.21
N MET A 315 -2.32 -8.18 23.62
CA MET A 315 -1.51 -9.22 24.27
C MET A 315 -0.09 -8.67 24.45
N ALA A 316 0.36 -8.57 25.71
CA ALA A 316 1.75 -8.25 25.98
C ALA A 316 2.59 -9.47 25.54
N PRO A 317 3.53 -9.32 24.59
CA PRO A 317 4.53 -10.37 24.37
C PRO A 317 5.28 -10.57 25.67
N GLU A 318 5.43 -11.82 26.09
CA GLU A 318 6.09 -12.15 27.35
C GLU A 318 7.50 -11.55 27.39
N GLY A 319 7.76 -10.63 28.33
CA GLY A 319 9.11 -10.20 28.70
C GLY A 319 9.63 -8.87 28.14
N GLU A 320 8.95 -8.22 27.19
CA GLU A 320 9.37 -6.90 26.69
C GLU A 320 8.24 -5.87 26.74
N VAL A 321 8.50 -4.72 27.39
CA VAL A 321 7.63 -3.55 27.32
C VAL A 321 7.81 -2.94 25.93
N HIS A 322 7.19 -3.52 24.91
CA HIS A 322 7.06 -2.87 23.61
C HIS A 322 5.93 -1.83 23.68
N GLY A 323 6.23 -0.59 23.34
CA GLY A 323 5.20 0.43 23.11
C GLY A 323 4.55 0.22 21.75
N ALA A 324 3.35 0.77 21.58
CA ALA A 324 2.76 0.95 20.26
C ALA A 324 3.48 2.09 19.53
N TRP A 325 3.26 2.24 18.23
CA TRP A 325 3.81 3.33 17.44
C TRP A 325 2.68 4.14 16.79
N GLU A 326 2.87 5.45 16.77
CA GLU A 326 1.97 6.38 16.10
C GLU A 326 2.76 7.17 15.06
N TRP A 327 2.20 7.29 13.86
CA TRP A 327 2.73 8.14 12.79
C TRP A 327 1.89 9.41 12.70
N VAL A 328 2.55 10.57 12.82
CA VAL A 328 1.93 11.89 12.78
C VAL A 328 2.65 12.83 11.82
N TRP A 329 1.90 13.73 11.19
CA TRP A 329 2.47 14.84 10.42
C TRP A 329 3.05 15.93 11.34
N VAL A 330 4.18 16.52 10.97
CA VAL A 330 4.89 17.57 11.73
C VAL A 330 5.43 18.70 10.86
#